data_AF-A0A7S7LUH8-F1
#
_entry.id   AF-A0A7S7LUH8-F1
#
_cell.length_a   1.000
_cell.length_b   1.000
_cell.length_c   1.000
_cell.angle_alpha   90.00
_cell.angle_beta   90.00
_cell.angle_gamma   90.00
#
_symmetry.space_group_name_H-M   'P 1'
#
loop_
_entity.id
_entity.type
_entity.pdbx_description
1 polymer ?
#
loop_
_entity_poly.entity_id
_entity_poly.type
_entity_poly.pdbx_seq_one_letter_code
_entity_poly.pdbx_strand_id
1 'polypeptide(L)'
;MKWHYSIEESAQVGDWLAGFAGTLAFLWLIASFQQQKNQLSIQSEELKLQREAIQLQAKELKNIGKFSALEQVSRIVDSAIKDIEASTTSIKNYTELINLFTRRDFFENLETFFDSLDKKLIIDKYQEWVIQEAEVRKFVARISTALKIYLEQSSEETIDYDLDDVQFLHNNLYHIKYIPYLNETYVVMQNLVMLLITMKSILKKIQLAGWCASTIDMDANFQNEMDKMMLNDLVKDIDNAKLEYPEIYKLYKNIMA
;
A
#
# COMPACT_ATOMS: atom_id res chain seq x y z
N MET A 1 -49.57 10.86 -90.60
CA MET A 1 -50.08 11.51 -89.37
C MET A 1 -51.02 10.57 -88.63
N LYS A 2 -50.50 9.57 -87.89
CA LYS A 2 -51.33 8.66 -87.07
C LYS A 2 -50.66 8.22 -85.74
N TRP A 3 -49.54 8.83 -85.38
CA TRP A 3 -48.75 8.47 -84.20
C TRP A 3 -49.03 9.34 -82.96
N HIS A 4 -49.87 10.38 -83.07
CA HIS A 4 -50.14 11.28 -81.92
C HIS A 4 -51.28 10.80 -81.01
N TYR A 5 -52.23 9.99 -81.49
CA TYR A 5 -53.41 9.62 -80.70
C TYR A 5 -53.12 8.50 -79.67
N SER A 6 -52.12 7.63 -79.91
CA SER A 6 -51.80 6.53 -78.97
C SER A 6 -50.94 6.96 -77.78
N ILE A 7 -50.31 8.15 -77.85
CA ILE A 7 -49.42 8.65 -76.80
C ILE A 7 -50.23 9.31 -75.67
N GLU A 8 -51.33 10.01 -76.00
CA GLU A 8 -52.18 10.70 -75.01
C GLU A 8 -52.98 9.73 -74.12
N GLU A 9 -53.55 8.66 -74.68
CA GLU A 9 -54.21 7.61 -73.87
C GLU A 9 -53.22 6.87 -72.95
N SER A 10 -52.01 6.58 -73.46
CA SER A 10 -50.95 5.94 -72.67
C SER A 10 -50.46 6.85 -71.54
N ALA A 11 -50.41 8.16 -71.76
CA ALA A 11 -50.03 9.15 -70.76
C ALA A 11 -51.08 9.28 -69.65
N GLN A 12 -52.39 9.31 -69.98
CA GLN A 12 -53.45 9.38 -68.97
C GLN A 12 -53.49 8.13 -68.06
N VAL A 13 -53.27 6.94 -68.61
CA VAL A 13 -53.18 5.70 -67.81
C VAL A 13 -51.93 5.72 -66.92
N GLY A 14 -50.82 6.27 -67.42
CA GLY A 14 -49.58 6.48 -66.65
C GLY A 14 -49.77 7.44 -65.48
N ASP A 15 -50.45 8.58 -65.69
CA ASP A 15 -50.71 9.57 -64.64
C ASP A 15 -51.66 9.03 -63.55
N TRP A 16 -52.67 8.25 -63.94
CA TRP A 16 -53.56 7.59 -62.98
C TRP A 16 -52.83 6.54 -62.13
N LEU A 17 -51.99 5.72 -62.76
CA LEU A 17 -51.14 4.75 -62.06
C LEU A 17 -50.12 5.43 -61.14
N ALA A 18 -49.54 6.57 -61.55
CA ALA A 18 -48.62 7.35 -60.73
C ALA A 18 -49.30 7.93 -59.49
N GLY A 19 -50.54 8.41 -59.60
CA GLY A 19 -51.33 8.88 -58.46
C GLY A 19 -51.66 7.77 -57.45
N PHE A 20 -52.02 6.57 -57.94
CA PHE A 20 -52.29 5.42 -57.09
C PHE A 20 -51.02 4.90 -56.40
N ALA A 21 -49.91 4.84 -57.14
CA ALA A 21 -48.60 4.47 -56.61
C ALA A 21 -48.09 5.47 -55.55
N GLY A 22 -48.31 6.78 -55.74
CA GLY A 22 -47.98 7.81 -54.76
C GLY A 22 -48.75 7.68 -53.45
N THR A 23 -50.04 7.37 -53.52
CA THR A 23 -50.89 7.14 -52.32
C THR A 23 -50.46 5.89 -51.57
N LEU A 24 -50.16 4.81 -52.30
CA LEU A 24 -49.66 3.56 -51.72
C LEU A 24 -48.28 3.75 -51.06
N ALA A 25 -47.38 4.50 -51.71
CA ALA A 25 -46.08 4.86 -51.14
C ALA A 25 -46.20 5.69 -49.86
N PHE A 26 -47.19 6.59 -49.78
CA PHE A 26 -47.46 7.38 -48.57
C PHE A 26 -47.98 6.52 -47.42
N LEU A 27 -48.89 5.58 -47.69
CA LEU A 27 -49.35 4.60 -46.69
C LEU A 27 -48.21 3.72 -46.19
N TRP A 28 -47.35 3.25 -47.10
CA TRP A 28 -46.15 2.50 -46.75
C TRP A 28 -45.21 3.32 -45.84
N LEU A 29 -45.02 4.61 -46.13
CA LEU A 29 -44.21 5.51 -45.31
C LEU A 29 -44.77 5.65 -43.89
N ILE A 30 -46.08 5.80 -43.72
CA ILE A 30 -46.72 5.88 -42.39
C ILE A 30 -46.52 4.58 -41.62
N ALA A 31 -46.78 3.43 -42.26
CA ALA A 31 -46.57 2.12 -41.65
C ALA A 31 -45.11 1.91 -41.23
N SER A 32 -44.16 2.28 -42.10
CA SER A 32 -42.72 2.21 -41.83
C SER A 32 -42.31 3.10 -40.66
N PHE A 33 -42.84 4.32 -40.58
CA PHE A 33 -42.55 5.25 -39.49
C PHE A 33 -43.09 4.76 -38.14
N GLN A 34 -44.28 4.14 -38.14
CA GLN A 34 -44.86 3.56 -36.93
C GLN A 34 -44.07 2.34 -36.45
N GLN A 35 -43.59 1.51 -37.38
CA GLN A 35 -42.68 0.41 -37.08
C GLN A 35 -41.34 0.91 -36.49
N GLN A 36 -40.75 1.96 -37.07
CA GLN A 36 -39.51 2.57 -36.56
C GLN A 36 -39.69 3.15 -35.15
N LYS A 37 -40.82 3.80 -34.85
CA LYS A 37 -41.12 4.28 -33.49
C LYS A 37 -41.16 3.15 -32.46
N ASN A 38 -41.81 2.04 -32.80
CA ASN A 38 -41.88 0.88 -31.92
C ASN A 38 -40.49 0.26 -31.70
N GLN A 39 -39.66 0.17 -32.75
CA GLN A 39 -38.29 -0.33 -32.64
C GLN A 39 -37.41 0.56 -31.75
N LEU A 40 -37.53 1.89 -31.86
CA LEU A 40 -36.81 2.83 -31.00
C LEU A 40 -37.22 2.72 -29.54
N SER A 41 -38.52 2.53 -29.27
CA SER A 41 -39.02 2.29 -27.91
C SER A 41 -38.42 1.04 -27.30
N ILE A 42 -38.41 -0.06 -28.06
CA ILE A 42 -37.84 -1.35 -27.62
C ILE A 42 -36.33 -1.22 -27.39
N GLN A 43 -35.59 -0.58 -28.30
CA GLN A 43 -34.16 -0.33 -28.13
C GLN A 43 -33.87 0.54 -26.90
N SER A 44 -34.69 1.56 -26.64
CA SER A 44 -34.51 2.40 -25.44
C SER A 44 -34.72 1.60 -24.15
N GLU A 45 -35.68 0.69 -24.13
CA GLU A 45 -35.94 -0.19 -23.00
C GLU A 45 -34.80 -1.19 -22.81
N GLU A 46 -34.31 -1.79 -23.90
CA GLU A 46 -33.16 -2.69 -23.87
C GLU A 46 -31.90 -1.99 -23.34
N LEU A 47 -31.60 -0.77 -23.81
CA LEU A 47 -30.48 0.03 -23.31
C LEU A 47 -30.61 0.36 -21.83
N LYS A 48 -31.84 0.58 -21.34
CA LYS A 48 -32.08 0.83 -19.91
C LYS A 48 -31.77 -0.42 -19.09
N LEU A 49 -32.27 -1.58 -19.51
CA LEU A 49 -31.98 -2.86 -18.86
C LEU A 49 -30.48 -3.20 -18.88
N GLN A 50 -29.80 -2.95 -20.00
CA GLN A 50 -28.34 -3.14 -20.11
C GLN A 50 -27.59 -2.22 -19.13
N ARG A 51 -27.98 -0.96 -18.99
CA ARG A 51 -27.36 -0.03 -18.02
C ARG A 51 -27.56 -0.51 -16.58
N GLU A 52 -28.77 -0.96 -16.23
CA GLU A 52 -29.06 -1.50 -14.90
C GLU A 52 -28.23 -2.77 -14.62
N ALA A 53 -28.12 -3.67 -15.59
CA ALA A 53 -27.30 -4.88 -15.47
C ALA A 53 -25.80 -4.55 -15.29
N ILE A 54 -25.27 -3.58 -16.04
CA ILE A 54 -23.87 -3.12 -15.89
C ILE A 54 -23.64 -2.52 -14.51
N GLN A 55 -24.58 -1.72 -14.00
CA GLN A 55 -24.47 -1.14 -12.65
C GLN A 55 -24.48 -2.22 -11.56
N LEU A 56 -25.33 -3.24 -11.71
CA LEU A 56 -25.35 -4.38 -10.80
C LEU A 56 -24.04 -5.18 -10.86
N GLN A 57 -23.54 -5.48 -12.05
CA GLN A 57 -22.25 -6.16 -12.22
C GLN A 57 -21.09 -5.36 -11.62
N ALA A 58 -21.05 -4.04 -11.83
CA ALA A 58 -20.04 -3.18 -11.22
C ALA A 58 -20.10 -3.21 -9.69
N LYS A 59 -21.32 -3.24 -9.13
CA LYS A 59 -21.54 -3.36 -7.68
C LYS A 59 -21.09 -4.72 -7.14
N GLU A 60 -21.41 -5.81 -7.84
CA GLU A 60 -20.99 -7.17 -7.49
C GLU A 60 -19.47 -7.32 -7.56
N LEU A 61 -18.84 -6.84 -8.64
CA LEU A 61 -17.38 -6.81 -8.79
C LEU A 61 -16.72 -6.03 -7.65
N LYS A 62 -17.28 -4.87 -7.27
CA LYS A 62 -16.78 -4.10 -6.13
C LYS A 62 -16.88 -4.89 -4.82
N ASN A 63 -17.98 -5.61 -4.61
CA ASN A 63 -18.14 -6.45 -3.41
C ASN A 63 -17.15 -7.62 -3.42
N ILE A 64 -16.98 -8.31 -4.56
CA ILE A 64 -16.00 -9.40 -4.72
C ILE A 64 -14.58 -8.88 -4.45
N GLY A 65 -14.23 -7.70 -4.97
CA GLY A 65 -12.95 -7.05 -4.69
C GLY A 65 -12.72 -6.84 -3.20
N LYS A 66 -13.72 -6.32 -2.48
CA LYS A 66 -13.65 -6.14 -1.01
C LYS A 66 -13.50 -7.46 -0.26
N PHE A 67 -14.22 -8.51 -0.64
CA PHE A 67 -14.10 -9.82 -0.01
C PHE A 67 -12.72 -10.44 -0.25
N SER A 68 -12.21 -10.37 -1.48
CA SER A 68 -10.87 -10.83 -1.84
C SER A 68 -9.79 -10.09 -1.05
N ALA A 69 -9.94 -8.76 -0.89
CA ALA A 69 -9.04 -7.96 -0.08
C ALA A 69 -9.03 -8.41 1.39
N LEU A 70 -10.22 -8.63 1.98
CA LEU A 70 -10.34 -9.12 3.35
C LEU A 70 -9.73 -10.51 3.55
N GLU A 71 -9.89 -11.41 2.57
CA GLU A 71 -9.26 -12.73 2.63
C GLU A 71 -7.73 -12.63 2.59
N GLN A 72 -7.18 -11.77 1.73
CA GLN A 72 -5.74 -11.51 1.69
C GLN A 72 -5.23 -10.91 3.00
N VAL A 73 -5.97 -9.93 3.54
CA VAL A 73 -5.68 -9.33 4.86
C VAL A 73 -5.64 -10.39 5.95
N SER A 74 -6.66 -11.24 6.03
CA SER A 74 -6.72 -12.33 7.02
C SER A 74 -5.49 -13.24 6.90
N ARG A 75 -5.13 -13.68 5.68
CA ARG A 75 -3.95 -14.54 5.48
C ARG A 75 -2.65 -13.87 5.91
N ILE A 76 -2.48 -12.57 5.62
CA ILE A 76 -1.28 -11.82 5.99
C ILE A 76 -1.20 -11.66 7.52
N VAL A 77 -2.31 -11.31 8.17
CA VAL A 77 -2.38 -11.15 9.62
C VAL A 77 -2.10 -12.49 10.32
N ASP A 78 -2.78 -13.55 9.90
CA ASP A 78 -2.57 -14.90 10.45
C ASP A 78 -1.14 -15.38 10.29
N SER A 79 -0.54 -15.14 9.12
CA SER A 79 0.87 -15.48 8.90
C SER A 79 1.80 -14.61 9.74
N ALA A 80 1.52 -13.32 9.90
CA ALA A 80 2.32 -12.44 10.77
C ALA A 80 2.30 -12.89 12.23
N ILE A 81 1.13 -13.30 12.74
CA ILE A 81 0.98 -13.83 14.10
C ILE A 81 1.75 -15.15 14.24
N LYS A 82 1.56 -16.10 13.32
CA LYS A 82 2.25 -17.40 13.34
C LYS A 82 3.78 -17.26 13.24
N ASP A 83 4.27 -16.32 12.44
CA ASP A 83 5.71 -16.07 12.33
C ASP A 83 6.31 -15.62 13.67
N ILE A 84 5.59 -14.80 14.45
CA ILE A 84 6.03 -14.40 15.79
C ILE A 84 5.98 -15.58 16.76
N GLU A 85 4.90 -16.37 16.74
CA GLU A 85 4.77 -17.57 17.58
C GLU A 85 5.82 -18.64 17.27
N ALA A 86 6.29 -18.69 16.02
CA ALA A 86 7.34 -19.59 15.55
C ALA A 86 8.76 -19.00 15.67
N SER A 87 8.90 -17.74 16.07
CA SER A 87 10.21 -17.09 16.21
C SER A 87 11.03 -17.81 17.29
N THR A 88 12.35 -17.90 17.06
CA THR A 88 13.29 -18.48 18.03
C THR A 88 13.64 -17.53 19.17
N THR A 89 13.07 -16.32 19.15
CA THR A 89 13.23 -15.32 20.20
C THR A 89 12.47 -15.70 21.47
N SER A 90 12.67 -14.96 22.55
CA SER A 90 11.94 -15.17 23.82
C SER A 90 10.48 -14.71 23.80
N ILE A 91 9.98 -14.26 22.64
CA ILE A 91 8.66 -13.66 22.43
C ILE A 91 7.67 -14.78 22.12
N LYS A 92 6.67 -14.99 22.98
CA LYS A 92 5.74 -16.12 22.81
C LYS A 92 4.57 -15.82 21.89
N ASN A 93 4.20 -14.55 21.76
CA ASN A 93 3.07 -14.09 20.96
C ASN A 93 3.24 -12.61 20.62
N TYR A 94 2.44 -12.12 19.66
CA TYR A 94 2.54 -10.74 19.18
C TYR A 94 2.22 -9.68 20.24
N THR A 95 1.47 -9.99 21.31
CA THR A 95 1.18 -9.01 22.38
C THR A 95 2.40 -8.72 23.23
N GLU A 96 3.35 -9.67 23.31
CA GLU A 96 4.62 -9.49 24.03
C GLU A 96 5.61 -8.59 23.29
N LEU A 97 5.38 -8.27 22.01
CA LEU A 97 6.25 -7.36 21.24
C LEU A 97 6.39 -5.99 21.90
N ILE A 98 5.32 -5.50 22.56
CA ILE A 98 5.35 -4.21 23.29
C ILE A 98 6.30 -4.28 24.48
N ASN A 99 6.40 -5.45 25.11
CA ASN A 99 7.23 -5.63 26.30
C ASN A 99 8.71 -5.44 25.96
N LEU A 100 9.14 -5.70 24.73
CA LEU A 100 10.53 -5.47 24.31
C LEU A 100 11.01 -4.02 24.54
N PHE A 101 10.13 -3.05 24.34
CA PHE A 101 10.46 -1.62 24.46
C PHE A 101 10.05 -1.00 25.79
N THR A 102 9.25 -1.71 26.59
CA THR A 102 8.68 -1.18 27.83
C THR A 102 9.22 -1.85 29.08
N ARG A 103 10.00 -2.94 28.94
CA ARG A 103 10.67 -3.52 30.09
C ARG A 103 11.69 -2.53 30.67
N ARG A 104 11.74 -2.48 31.99
CA ARG A 104 12.59 -1.57 32.76
C ARG A 104 14.08 -1.83 32.53
N ASP A 105 14.46 -3.08 32.39
CA ASP A 105 15.82 -3.51 32.09
C ASP A 105 16.32 -2.94 30.76
N PHE A 106 15.45 -2.74 29.76
CA PHE A 106 15.83 -2.10 28.51
C PHE A 106 16.42 -0.69 28.77
N PHE A 107 15.69 0.17 29.48
CA PHE A 107 16.13 1.54 29.74
C PHE A 107 17.31 1.62 30.70
N GLU A 108 17.34 0.78 31.75
CA GLU A 108 18.48 0.73 32.68
C GLU A 108 19.76 0.26 31.97
N ASN A 109 19.64 -0.68 31.03
CA ASN A 109 20.76 -1.14 30.23
C ASN A 109 21.21 -0.09 29.19
N LEU A 110 20.34 0.82 28.73
CA LEU A 110 20.72 1.83 27.73
C LEU A 110 21.76 2.82 28.26
N GLU A 111 21.62 3.28 29.50
CA GLU A 111 22.60 4.19 30.11
C GLU A 111 23.96 3.49 30.20
N THR A 112 23.99 2.27 30.73
CA THR A 112 25.24 1.47 30.78
C THR A 112 25.80 1.15 29.40
N PHE A 113 24.95 1.00 28.39
CA PHE A 113 25.35 0.70 27.01
C PHE A 113 26.01 1.91 26.35
N PHE A 114 25.45 3.11 26.52
CA PHE A 114 26.02 4.33 25.95
C PHE A 114 27.26 4.81 26.69
N ASP A 115 27.38 4.54 27.99
CA ASP A 115 28.54 4.93 28.80
C ASP A 115 29.67 3.88 28.77
N SER A 116 29.41 2.68 28.25
CA SER A 116 30.40 1.61 28.18
C SER A 116 31.49 1.91 27.15
N LEU A 117 32.74 1.66 27.53
CA LEU A 117 33.87 1.57 26.58
C LEU A 117 34.19 0.12 26.19
N ASP A 118 33.49 -0.86 26.78
CA ASP A 118 33.63 -2.27 26.42
C ASP A 118 32.89 -2.55 25.10
N LYS A 119 33.67 -2.65 24.02
CA LYS A 119 33.21 -2.91 22.65
C LYS A 119 32.44 -4.22 22.54
N LYS A 120 32.91 -5.26 23.23
CA LYS A 120 32.30 -6.59 23.14
C LYS A 120 30.91 -6.54 23.76
N LEU A 121 30.79 -5.91 24.93
CA LEU A 121 29.49 -5.69 25.57
C LEU A 121 28.54 -4.90 24.66
N ILE A 122 29.01 -3.83 24.01
CA ILE A 122 28.21 -3.04 23.07
C ILE A 122 27.75 -3.89 21.88
N ILE A 123 28.65 -4.65 21.26
CA ILE A 123 28.31 -5.49 20.11
C ILE A 123 27.30 -6.56 20.50
N ASP A 124 27.54 -7.29 21.60
CA ASP A 124 26.65 -8.36 22.06
C ASP A 124 25.24 -7.81 22.35
N LYS A 125 25.15 -6.65 23.03
CA LYS A 125 23.88 -6.00 23.34
C LYS A 125 23.18 -5.43 22.10
N TYR A 126 23.94 -4.84 21.19
CA TYR A 126 23.42 -4.34 19.93
C TYR A 126 22.84 -5.48 19.09
N GLN A 127 23.53 -6.61 18.96
CA GLN A 127 23.05 -7.78 18.22
C GLN A 127 21.77 -8.37 18.83
N GLU A 128 21.73 -8.52 20.16
CA GLU A 128 20.54 -8.96 20.89
C GLU A 128 19.34 -8.06 20.55
N TRP A 129 19.55 -6.75 20.57
CA TRP A 129 18.50 -5.77 20.27
C TRP A 129 18.08 -5.76 18.80
N VAL A 130 19.02 -5.82 17.84
CA VAL A 130 18.71 -5.83 16.39
C VAL A 130 17.81 -7.01 16.04
N ILE A 131 18.05 -8.19 16.62
CA ILE A 131 17.21 -9.37 16.39
C ILE A 131 15.77 -9.10 16.86
N GLN A 132 15.61 -8.51 18.05
CA GLN A 132 14.29 -8.18 18.60
C GLN A 132 13.59 -7.07 17.80
N GLU A 133 14.31 -6.01 17.43
CA GLU A 133 13.79 -4.92 16.61
C GLU A 133 13.34 -5.43 15.23
N ALA A 134 14.11 -6.35 14.62
CA ALA A 134 13.79 -6.93 13.32
C ALA A 134 12.44 -7.65 13.33
N GLU A 135 12.12 -8.42 14.37
CA GLU A 135 10.82 -9.10 14.50
C GLU A 135 9.67 -8.10 14.62
N VAL A 136 9.86 -7.04 15.40
CA VAL A 136 8.87 -5.96 15.53
C VAL A 136 8.65 -5.28 14.19
N ARG A 137 9.72 -4.91 13.48
CA ARG A 137 9.63 -4.25 12.17
C ARG A 137 8.97 -5.15 11.13
N LYS A 138 9.29 -6.45 11.13
CA LYS A 138 8.67 -7.44 10.25
C LYS A 138 7.16 -7.54 10.51
N PHE A 139 6.75 -7.59 11.78
CA PHE A 139 5.34 -7.61 12.15
C PHE A 139 4.62 -6.32 11.70
N VAL A 140 5.18 -5.16 12.02
CA VAL A 140 4.66 -3.84 11.62
C VAL A 140 4.53 -3.72 10.10
N ALA A 141 5.55 -4.15 9.33
CA ALA A 141 5.52 -4.12 7.87
C ALA A 141 4.41 -5.00 7.27
N ARG A 142 4.16 -6.19 7.85
CA ARG A 142 3.06 -7.06 7.41
C ARG A 142 1.69 -6.45 7.69
N ILE A 143 1.50 -5.85 8.86
CA ILE A 143 0.24 -5.18 9.19
C ILE A 143 0.04 -3.93 8.32
N SER A 144 1.10 -3.16 8.06
CA SER A 144 1.10 -2.05 7.08
C SER A 144 0.66 -2.53 5.71
N THR A 145 1.27 -3.61 5.20
CA THR A 145 0.92 -4.23 3.90
C THR A 145 -0.55 -4.65 3.85
N ALA A 146 -1.04 -5.33 4.88
CA ALA A 146 -2.45 -5.74 4.95
C ALA A 146 -3.39 -4.53 4.92
N LEU A 147 -3.06 -3.47 5.67
CA LEU A 147 -3.84 -2.24 5.67
C LEU A 147 -3.82 -1.55 4.29
N LYS A 148 -2.66 -1.45 3.63
CA LYS A 148 -2.52 -0.89 2.27
C LYS A 148 -3.43 -1.63 1.28
N ILE A 149 -3.37 -2.97 1.24
CA ILE A 149 -4.22 -3.80 0.37
C ILE A 149 -5.70 -3.51 0.59
N TYR A 150 -6.14 -3.39 1.86
CA TYR A 150 -7.54 -3.10 2.15
C TYR A 150 -7.96 -1.71 1.66
N LEU A 151 -7.14 -0.69 1.94
CA LEU A 151 -7.46 0.70 1.66
C LEU A 151 -7.37 1.04 0.15
N GLU A 152 -6.47 0.40 -0.60
CA GLU A 152 -6.43 0.52 -2.06
C GLU A 152 -7.75 0.07 -2.70
N GLN A 153 -8.39 -0.95 -2.12
CA GLN A 153 -9.66 -1.50 -2.61
C GLN A 153 -10.88 -0.71 -2.12
N SER A 154 -10.75 0.11 -1.07
CA SER A 154 -11.82 1.02 -0.63
C SER A 154 -11.91 2.31 -1.44
N SER A 155 -10.93 2.57 -2.31
CA SER A 155 -10.82 3.78 -3.16
C SER A 155 -10.74 5.08 -2.36
N GLU A 156 -10.04 5.06 -1.23
CA GLU A 156 -9.78 6.28 -0.45
C GLU A 156 -8.62 7.08 -1.06
N GLU A 157 -8.96 8.17 -1.76
CA GLU A 157 -8.03 9.01 -2.53
C GLU A 157 -7.05 9.83 -1.67
N THR A 158 -7.26 9.91 -0.35
CA THR A 158 -6.48 10.77 0.55
C THR A 158 -5.34 10.07 1.27
N ILE A 159 -5.06 8.80 0.94
CA ILE A 159 -4.05 8.00 1.62
C ILE A 159 -2.72 8.13 0.89
N ASP A 160 -1.69 8.53 1.64
CA ASP A 160 -0.31 8.55 1.18
C ASP A 160 0.34 7.17 1.37
N TYR A 161 0.52 6.44 0.27
CA TYR A 161 1.08 5.07 0.26
C TYR A 161 2.61 5.03 0.24
N ASP A 162 3.26 6.17 -0.03
CA ASP A 162 4.72 6.30 -0.16
C ASP A 162 5.41 6.44 1.22
N LEU A 163 4.63 6.59 2.28
CA LEU A 163 5.12 6.60 3.65
C LEU A 163 5.74 5.25 4.05
N ASP A 164 6.80 5.32 4.86
CA ASP A 164 7.35 4.13 5.52
C ASP A 164 6.30 3.45 6.40
N ASP A 165 6.42 2.15 6.63
CA ASP A 165 5.39 1.36 7.28
C ASP A 165 4.96 1.91 8.65
N VAL A 166 5.89 2.46 9.44
CA VAL A 166 5.58 3.02 10.76
C VAL A 166 4.77 4.31 10.61
N GLN A 167 5.20 5.20 9.72
CA GLN A 167 4.49 6.46 9.45
C GLN A 167 3.12 6.23 8.80
N PHE A 168 3.06 5.31 7.83
CA PHE A 168 1.83 4.90 7.17
C PHE A 168 0.82 4.41 8.20
N LEU A 169 1.23 3.48 9.07
CA LEU A 169 0.36 2.97 10.11
C LEU A 169 -0.06 4.05 11.09
N HIS A 170 0.87 4.90 11.55
CA HIS A 170 0.55 6.01 12.46
C HIS A 170 -0.57 6.90 11.93
N ASN A 171 -0.49 7.28 10.66
CA ASN A 171 -1.47 8.16 10.03
C ASN A 171 -2.83 7.46 9.80
N ASN A 172 -2.83 6.13 9.69
CA ASN A 172 -3.99 5.33 9.30
C ASN A 172 -4.47 4.36 10.41
N LEU A 173 -3.97 4.51 11.64
CA LEU A 173 -4.25 3.63 12.79
C LEU A 173 -5.76 3.50 13.08
N TYR A 174 -6.52 4.56 12.81
CA TYR A 174 -7.96 4.56 13.04
C TYR A 174 -8.71 3.53 12.19
N HIS A 175 -8.22 3.23 10.97
CA HIS A 175 -8.83 2.23 10.10
C HIS A 175 -8.71 0.82 10.66
N ILE A 176 -7.54 0.48 11.24
CA ILE A 176 -7.26 -0.85 11.80
C ILE A 176 -8.34 -1.26 12.80
N LYS A 177 -8.85 -0.31 13.60
CA LYS A 177 -9.90 -0.56 14.60
C LYS A 177 -11.19 -1.13 14.01
N TYR A 178 -11.50 -0.82 12.74
CA TYR A 178 -12.79 -1.13 12.12
C TYR A 178 -12.71 -2.19 11.02
N ILE A 179 -11.51 -2.55 10.57
CA ILE A 179 -11.31 -3.58 9.53
C ILE A 179 -11.26 -4.96 10.21
N PRO A 180 -12.07 -5.94 9.78
CA PRO A 180 -12.00 -7.31 10.28
C PRO A 180 -10.57 -7.88 10.21
N TYR A 181 -10.22 -8.75 11.16
CA TYR A 181 -8.89 -9.36 11.34
C TYR A 181 -7.80 -8.37 11.79
N LEU A 182 -7.75 -7.17 11.22
CA LEU A 182 -6.84 -6.11 11.65
C LEU A 182 -7.18 -5.57 13.04
N ASN A 183 -8.47 -5.47 13.35
CA ASN A 183 -8.97 -4.96 14.63
C ASN A 183 -8.45 -5.75 15.84
N GLU A 184 -8.15 -7.04 15.68
CA GLU A 184 -7.56 -7.89 16.72
C GLU A 184 -6.17 -7.41 17.13
N THR A 185 -5.42 -6.84 16.18
CA THR A 185 -4.06 -6.32 16.42
C THR A 185 -4.02 -4.86 16.83
N TYR A 186 -5.17 -4.16 16.83
CA TYR A 186 -5.25 -2.69 16.96
C TYR A 186 -4.50 -2.14 18.17
N VAL A 187 -4.76 -2.68 19.37
CA VAL A 187 -4.13 -2.19 20.61
C VAL A 187 -2.62 -2.38 20.57
N VAL A 188 -2.16 -3.51 20.05
CA VAL A 188 -0.73 -3.80 19.93
C VAL A 188 -0.08 -2.87 18.92
N MET A 189 -0.70 -2.69 17.76
CA MET A 189 -0.20 -1.80 16.71
C MET A 189 -0.14 -0.35 17.15
N GLN A 190 -1.17 0.13 17.84
CA GLN A 190 -1.20 1.50 18.37
C GLN A 190 0.00 1.75 19.29
N ASN A 191 0.26 0.82 20.21
CA ASN A 191 1.38 0.95 21.16
C ASN A 191 2.73 0.81 20.46
N LEU A 192 2.91 -0.20 19.58
CA LEU A 192 4.16 -0.41 18.87
C LEU A 192 4.53 0.77 17.97
N VAL A 193 3.57 1.28 17.18
CA VAL A 193 3.81 2.43 16.30
C VAL A 193 4.16 3.67 17.10
N MET A 194 3.44 3.94 18.20
CA MET A 194 3.74 5.07 19.07
C MET A 194 5.13 4.95 19.70
N LEU A 195 5.50 3.75 20.17
CA LEU A 195 6.83 3.48 20.73
C LEU A 195 7.93 3.67 19.68
N LEU A 196 7.78 3.10 18.48
CA LEU A 196 8.77 3.23 17.40
C LEU A 196 8.98 4.67 16.97
N ILE A 197 7.92 5.48 16.93
CA ILE A 197 8.00 6.91 16.63
C ILE A 197 8.71 7.67 17.76
N THR A 198 8.27 7.45 19.00
CA THR A 198 8.82 8.15 20.18
C THR A 198 10.29 7.82 20.39
N MET A 199 10.66 6.56 20.17
CA MET A 199 12.00 6.05 20.40
C MET A 199 12.92 6.22 19.19
N LYS A 200 12.44 6.71 18.04
CA LYS A 200 13.21 6.79 16.78
C LYS A 200 14.62 7.37 16.97
N SER A 201 14.76 8.41 17.79
CA SER A 201 16.06 9.04 18.10
C SER A 201 16.97 8.11 18.92
N ILE A 202 16.42 7.42 19.92
CA ILE A 202 17.15 6.46 20.76
C ILE A 202 17.57 5.24 19.94
N LEU A 203 16.67 4.69 19.13
CA LEU A 203 16.99 3.54 18.27
C LEU A 203 18.11 3.90 17.27
N LYS A 204 18.09 5.11 16.70
CA LYS A 204 19.20 5.60 15.86
C LYS A 204 20.52 5.66 16.65
N LYS A 205 20.50 6.09 17.91
CA LYS A 205 21.70 6.10 18.77
C LYS A 205 22.24 4.70 19.04
N ILE A 206 21.37 3.72 19.32
CA ILE A 206 21.76 2.32 19.52
C ILE A 206 22.45 1.77 18.27
N GLN A 207 21.86 2.03 17.10
CA GLN A 207 22.44 1.64 15.80
C GLN A 207 23.81 2.25 15.57
N LEU A 208 23.96 3.57 15.81
CA LEU A 208 25.23 4.26 15.68
C LEU A 208 26.29 3.71 16.64
N ALA A 209 25.94 3.45 17.91
CA ALA A 209 26.82 2.84 18.89
C ALA A 209 27.31 1.45 18.45
N GLY A 210 26.40 0.61 17.96
CA GLY A 210 26.73 -0.71 17.43
C GLY A 210 27.65 -0.65 16.21
N TRP A 211 27.41 0.30 15.30
CA TRP A 211 28.28 0.54 14.15
C TRP A 211 29.66 1.02 14.60
N CYS A 212 29.75 1.96 15.54
CA CYS A 212 31.02 2.44 16.08
C CYS A 212 31.84 1.29 16.66
N ALA A 213 31.25 0.47 17.53
CA ALA A 213 31.94 -0.66 18.13
C ALA A 213 32.42 -1.68 17.08
N SER A 214 31.59 -1.95 16.07
CA SER A 214 31.94 -2.86 14.96
C SER A 214 33.06 -2.31 14.08
N THR A 215 33.02 -1.02 13.74
CA THR A 215 34.04 -0.32 12.94
C THR A 215 35.39 -0.33 13.66
N ILE A 216 35.41 -0.10 14.98
CA ILE A 216 36.65 -0.14 15.76
C ILE A 216 37.23 -1.55 15.80
N ASP A 217 36.40 -2.60 15.89
CA ASP A 217 36.89 -3.99 15.87
C ASP A 217 37.52 -4.36 14.52
N MET A 218 37.10 -3.69 13.43
CA MET A 218 37.63 -3.87 12.08
C MET A 218 38.93 -3.09 11.79
N ASP A 219 39.60 -2.50 12.81
CA ASP A 219 40.76 -1.56 12.80
C ASP A 219 41.86 -1.79 11.71
N ALA A 220 41.92 -2.96 11.07
CA ALA A 220 42.96 -3.35 10.14
C ALA A 220 42.68 -3.14 8.63
N ASN A 221 41.47 -2.76 8.19
CA ASN A 221 41.08 -2.93 6.77
C ASN A 221 40.52 -1.70 6.02
N PHE A 222 40.53 -0.49 6.58
CA PHE A 222 40.05 0.72 5.89
C PHE A 222 41.05 1.20 4.82
N GLN A 223 41.14 0.49 3.69
CA GLN A 223 42.10 0.80 2.62
C GLN A 223 41.47 1.53 1.43
N ASN A 224 40.15 1.42 1.23
CA ASN A 224 39.51 1.99 0.05
C ASN A 224 38.75 3.30 0.36
N GLU A 225 38.47 4.09 -0.68
CA GLU A 225 37.78 5.39 -0.56
C GLU A 225 36.33 5.27 -0.06
N MET A 226 35.67 4.13 -0.28
CA MET A 226 34.32 3.88 0.22
C MET A 226 34.34 3.75 1.75
N ASP A 227 35.32 3.06 2.31
CA ASP A 227 35.43 2.88 3.76
C ASP A 227 35.71 4.23 4.46
N LYS A 228 36.54 5.10 3.85
CA LYS A 228 36.78 6.46 4.33
C LYS A 228 35.52 7.33 4.28
N MET A 229 34.74 7.22 3.20
CA MET A 229 33.47 7.95 3.06
C MET A 229 32.46 7.50 4.12
N MET A 230 32.33 6.19 4.34
CA MET A 230 31.48 5.63 5.41
C MET A 230 31.91 6.12 6.79
N LEU A 231 33.21 6.16 7.09
CA LEU A 231 33.72 6.64 8.37
C LEU A 231 33.45 8.14 8.56
N ASN A 232 33.56 8.95 7.50
CA ASN A 232 33.23 10.38 7.54
C ASN A 232 31.75 10.63 7.81
N ASP A 233 30.86 9.86 7.18
CA ASP A 233 29.42 9.99 7.41
C ASP A 233 29.03 9.48 8.81
N LEU A 234 29.67 8.42 9.31
CA LEU A 234 29.52 7.96 10.68
C LEU A 234 29.90 9.04 11.70
N VAL A 235 31.03 9.74 11.51
CA VAL A 235 31.45 10.85 12.39
C VAL A 235 30.41 11.97 12.41
N LYS A 236 29.87 12.37 11.25
CA LYS A 236 28.81 13.38 11.18
C LYS A 236 27.55 12.93 11.93
N ASP A 237 27.17 11.67 11.80
CA ASP A 237 26.01 11.11 12.49
C ASP A 237 26.22 11.03 14.01
N ILE A 238 27.43 10.71 14.48
CA ILE A 238 27.83 10.76 15.90
C ILE A 238 27.70 12.20 16.44
N ASP A 239 28.24 13.19 15.71
CA ASP A 239 28.17 14.61 16.09
C ASP A 239 26.71 15.07 16.20
N ASN A 240 25.88 14.72 15.21
CA ASN A 240 24.46 15.05 15.19
C ASN A 240 23.69 14.36 16.34
N ALA A 241 24.08 13.14 16.70
CA ALA A 241 23.47 12.37 17.78
C ALA A 241 24.01 12.76 19.18
N LYS A 242 25.09 13.55 19.25
CA LYS A 242 25.83 13.90 20.47
C LYS A 242 26.28 12.66 21.25
N LEU A 243 26.92 11.72 20.57
CA LEU A 243 27.50 10.51 21.18
C LEU A 243 29.00 10.73 21.44
N GLU A 244 29.51 10.27 22.59
CA GLU A 244 30.93 10.41 22.95
C GLU A 244 31.71 9.11 22.65
N TYR A 245 32.19 8.96 21.41
CA TYR A 245 33.04 7.83 20.99
C TYR A 245 34.46 8.30 20.63
N PRO A 246 35.34 8.62 21.62
CA PRO A 246 36.66 9.19 21.36
C PRO A 246 37.55 8.29 20.50
N GLU A 247 37.36 6.97 20.54
CA GLU A 247 38.09 6.01 19.72
C GLU A 247 37.77 6.13 18.23
N ILE A 248 36.52 6.42 17.85
CA ILE A 248 36.15 6.66 16.44
C ILE A 248 36.83 7.91 15.90
N TYR A 249 36.87 9.00 16.68
CA TYR A 249 37.57 10.21 16.26
C TYR A 249 39.08 10.00 16.13
N LYS A 250 39.67 9.14 16.97
CA LYS A 250 41.09 8.76 16.85
C LYS A 250 41.32 7.94 15.57
N LEU A 251 40.48 6.96 15.30
CA LEU A 251 40.52 6.16 14.07
C LEU A 251 40.36 7.03 12.82
N TYR A 252 39.37 7.92 12.83
CA TYR A 252 39.11 8.88 11.75
C TYR A 252 40.33 9.78 11.48
N LYS A 253 40.95 10.35 12.53
CA LYS A 253 42.17 11.15 12.39
C LYS A 253 43.33 10.35 11.81
N ASN A 254 43.49 9.08 12.19
CA ASN A 254 44.57 8.23 11.69
C ASN A 254 44.39 7.84 10.22
N ILE A 255 43.15 7.64 9.76
CA ILE A 255 42.85 7.23 8.37
C ILE A 255 42.83 8.44 7.40
N MET A 256 42.46 9.61 7.90
CA MET A 256 42.33 10.84 7.09
C MET A 256 43.59 11.69 7.03
N ALA A 257 44.60 11.38 7.85
CA ALA A 257 45.93 12.02 7.83
C ALA A 257 46.83 11.44 6.74
#